data_AF-A0A8T6P3Y1-F1
#
_entry.id   AF-A0A8T6P3Y1-F1
#
_cell.length_a   1.000
_cell.length_b   1.000
_cell.length_c   1.000
_cell.angle_alpha   90.00
_cell.angle_beta   90.00
_cell.angle_gamma   90.00
#
_symmetry.space_group_name_H-M   'P 1'
#
loop_
_entity.id
_entity.type
_entity.pdbx_description
1 polymer ?
#
loop_
_entity_poly.entity_id
_entity_poly.type
_entity_poly.pdbx_seq_one_letter_code
_entity_poly.pdbx_strand_id
1 'polypeptide(L)'
;MAGWRFARRVDEQTNPLIEYVRFTFPTKVTHVAWARTAETATLLIPARTSQATLIRLDDTRIVVEPENGTYRLVVGGAECNDPAFGCLIGGEPWLLVEEGVDDPLNQPAPDVTVESGGTLPTPDPAQVLP
;
A
#
# COMPACT_ATOMS: atom_id res chain seq x y z
N MET A 1 -16.26 -9.25 17.57
CA MET A 1 -15.48 -8.49 16.57
C MET A 1 -14.48 -7.62 17.30
N ALA A 2 -13.20 -7.99 17.30
CA ALA A 2 -12.18 -7.07 17.77
C ALA A 2 -11.86 -6.11 16.61
N GLY A 3 -12.15 -4.82 16.80
CA GLY A 3 -11.85 -3.78 15.83
C GLY A 3 -10.34 -3.55 15.64
N TRP A 4 -9.98 -2.60 14.79
CA TRP A 4 -8.58 -2.18 14.62
C TRP A 4 -8.01 -1.68 15.95
N ARG A 5 -6.71 -1.93 16.21
CA ARG A 5 -6.05 -1.57 17.46
C ARG A 5 -5.26 -0.27 17.37
N PHE A 6 -4.53 -0.10 16.29
CA PHE A 6 -3.85 1.15 15.97
C PHE A 6 -3.79 1.38 14.47
N ALA A 7 -3.73 2.66 14.10
CA ALA A 7 -3.40 3.13 12.77
C ALA A 7 -2.17 4.01 12.92
N ARG A 8 -1.12 3.74 12.15
CA ARG A 8 0.12 4.52 12.19
C ARG A 8 0.56 4.81 10.77
N ARG A 9 0.95 6.06 10.52
CA ARG A 9 1.83 6.37 9.40
C ARG A 9 3.12 5.58 9.60
N VAL A 10 3.51 4.79 8.62
CA VAL A 10 4.75 4.01 8.72
C VAL A 10 5.88 4.92 8.28
N ASP A 11 6.86 5.04 9.17
CA ASP A 11 7.84 6.12 9.29
C ASP A 11 7.26 7.49 9.65
N GLU A 12 7.72 8.02 10.78
CA GLU A 12 7.57 9.44 11.14
C GLU A 12 8.32 10.35 10.15
N GLN A 13 9.20 9.78 9.32
CA GLN A 13 9.75 10.45 8.13
C GLN A 13 8.76 10.35 6.97
N THR A 14 8.07 11.46 6.72
CA THR A 14 7.28 11.70 5.51
C THR A 14 8.08 11.40 4.24
N ASN A 15 7.68 10.38 3.46
CA ASN A 15 8.17 10.21 2.09
C ASN A 15 7.60 11.31 1.18
N PRO A 16 8.39 12.02 0.35
CA PRO A 16 7.90 13.11 -0.50
C PRO A 16 6.80 12.68 -1.48
N LEU A 17 6.90 11.47 -2.04
CA LEU A 17 6.06 10.98 -3.15
C LEU A 17 4.73 10.40 -2.69
N ILE A 18 4.67 9.80 -1.49
CA ILE A 18 3.50 9.04 -1.03
C ILE A 18 3.07 9.37 0.40
N GLU A 19 1.81 9.10 0.67
CA GLU A 19 1.35 8.77 2.01
C GLU A 19 1.21 7.26 2.14
N TYR A 20 1.54 6.75 3.32
CA TYR A 20 1.43 5.34 3.64
C TYR A 20 1.06 5.13 5.10
N VAL A 21 -0.02 4.39 5.32
CA VAL A 21 -0.63 4.13 6.61
C VAL A 21 -0.81 2.64 6.79
N ARG A 22 -0.47 2.14 7.97
CA ARG A 22 -0.74 0.77 8.39
C ARG A 22 -1.81 0.73 9.46
N PHE A 23 -2.80 -0.11 9.26
CA PHE A 23 -3.77 -0.53 10.26
C PHE A 23 -3.41 -1.92 10.75
N THR A 24 -3.37 -2.11 12.07
CA THR A 24 -3.09 -3.40 12.68
C THR A 24 -4.30 -3.87 13.50
N PHE A 25 -4.67 -5.13 13.27
CA PHE A 25 -5.76 -5.85 13.93
C PHE A 25 -5.18 -7.12 14.60
N PRO A 26 -5.97 -7.90 15.36
CA PRO A 26 -5.43 -9.07 16.06
C PRO A 26 -4.82 -10.18 15.18
N THR A 27 -5.29 -10.34 13.94
CA THR A 27 -4.85 -11.42 13.02
C THR A 27 -4.66 -10.93 11.59
N LYS A 28 -4.56 -9.60 11.40
CA LYS A 28 -4.48 -9.00 10.07
C LYS A 28 -3.75 -7.67 10.11
N VAL A 29 -3.11 -7.34 9.00
CA VAL A 29 -2.53 -6.04 8.73
C VAL A 29 -3.11 -5.49 7.44
N THR A 30 -3.42 -4.20 7.44
CA THR A 30 -3.84 -3.49 6.22
C THR A 30 -2.90 -2.33 5.95
N HIS A 31 -2.33 -2.34 4.76
CA HIS A 31 -1.48 -1.31 4.20
C HIS A 31 -2.34 -0.42 3.33
N VAL A 32 -2.23 0.90 3.47
CA VAL A 32 -2.95 1.86 2.64
C VAL A 32 -1.94 2.87 2.14
N ALA A 33 -1.89 3.08 0.83
CA ALA A 33 -0.98 4.05 0.23
C ALA A 33 -1.65 4.82 -0.90
N TRP A 34 -1.18 6.06 -1.11
CA TRP A 34 -1.56 6.89 -2.24
C TRP A 34 -0.43 7.88 -2.59
N ALA A 35 -0.37 8.32 -3.84
CA ALA A 35 0.60 9.33 -4.26
C ALA A 35 0.19 10.73 -3.77
N ARG A 36 1.19 11.55 -3.44
CA ARG A 36 1.04 12.97 -3.07
C ARG A 36 1.43 13.91 -4.21
N THR A 37 2.02 13.38 -5.27
CA THR A 37 2.48 14.12 -6.45
C THR A 37 1.89 13.49 -7.72
N ALA A 38 2.08 14.14 -8.85
CA ALA A 38 1.67 13.61 -10.16
C ALA A 38 2.50 12.37 -10.59
N GLU A 39 3.56 12.05 -9.87
CA GLU A 39 4.42 10.91 -10.17
C GLU A 39 3.83 9.62 -9.60
N THR A 40 3.90 8.54 -10.36
CA THR A 40 3.73 7.18 -9.84
C THR A 40 4.87 6.85 -8.89
N ALA A 41 4.61 5.99 -7.90
CA ALA A 41 5.66 5.43 -7.04
C ALA A 41 5.44 3.94 -6.82
N THR A 42 6.52 3.19 -6.71
CA THR A 42 6.52 1.76 -6.40
C THR A 42 6.81 1.59 -4.91
N LEU A 43 5.94 0.89 -4.20
CA LEU A 43 6.13 0.45 -2.83
C LEU A 43 6.61 -1.00 -2.82
N LEU A 44 7.69 -1.25 -2.10
CA LEU A 44 8.20 -2.59 -1.77
C LEU A 44 7.87 -2.88 -0.31
N ILE A 45 6.93 -3.80 -0.09
CA ILE A 45 6.42 -4.11 1.25
C ILE A 45 6.86 -5.52 1.63
N PRO A 46 7.74 -5.68 2.63
CA PRO A 46 8.07 -6.98 3.20
C PRO A 46 6.81 -7.72 3.63
N ALA A 47 6.62 -8.92 3.09
CA ALA A 47 5.47 -9.76 3.34
C ALA A 47 5.59 -10.49 4.68
N ARG A 48 4.45 -10.63 5.37
CA ARG A 48 4.28 -11.44 6.58
C ARG A 48 3.54 -12.74 6.30
N THR A 49 2.85 -12.80 5.18
CA THR A 49 2.04 -13.93 4.74
C THR A 49 2.44 -14.35 3.33
N SER A 50 2.01 -15.53 2.88
CA SER A 50 2.30 -16.03 1.53
C SER A 50 1.45 -15.37 0.44
N GLN A 51 0.41 -14.63 0.82
CA GLN A 51 -0.47 -13.90 -0.08
C GLN A 51 -1.17 -12.77 0.66
N ALA A 52 -1.67 -11.80 -0.11
CA ALA A 52 -2.51 -10.72 0.36
C ALA A 52 -3.64 -10.43 -0.64
N THR A 53 -4.65 -9.68 -0.20
CA THR A 53 -5.68 -9.15 -1.09
C THR A 53 -5.44 -7.66 -1.31
N LEU A 54 -5.17 -7.26 -2.55
CA LEU A 54 -5.20 -5.87 -2.98
C LEU A 54 -6.65 -5.47 -3.27
N ILE A 55 -7.08 -4.34 -2.73
CA ILE A 55 -8.40 -3.74 -2.93
C ILE A 55 -8.18 -2.34 -3.48
N ARG A 56 -8.79 -2.05 -4.63
CA ARG A 56 -8.74 -0.74 -5.28
C ARG A 56 -9.97 0.09 -4.97
N LEU A 57 -9.97 1.37 -5.36
CA LEU A 57 -11.08 2.28 -5.08
C LEU A 57 -12.38 1.86 -5.79
N ASP A 58 -12.27 1.17 -6.92
CA ASP A 58 -13.38 0.63 -7.70
C ASP A 58 -13.92 -0.73 -7.19
N ASP A 59 -13.52 -1.14 -5.98
CA ASP A 59 -13.81 -2.46 -5.35
C ASP A 59 -13.25 -3.66 -6.15
N THR A 60 -12.32 -3.44 -7.09
CA THR A 60 -11.54 -4.53 -7.68
C THR A 60 -10.70 -5.18 -6.59
N ARG A 61 -10.75 -6.52 -6.53
CA ARG A 61 -10.02 -7.35 -5.56
C ARG A 61 -9.10 -8.31 -6.28
N ILE A 62 -7.82 -8.27 -5.93
CA ILE A 62 -6.77 -9.04 -6.59
C ILE A 62 -5.99 -9.78 -5.52
N VAL A 63 -5.87 -11.10 -5.66
CA VAL A 63 -4.94 -11.88 -4.82
C VAL A 63 -3.53 -11.64 -5.35
N VAL A 64 -2.62 -11.27 -4.47
CA VAL A 64 -1.23 -10.99 -4.80
C VAL A 64 -0.31 -11.86 -3.96
N GLU A 65 0.69 -12.45 -4.60
CA GLU A 65 1.74 -13.21 -3.94
C GLU A 65 3.03 -12.37 -3.87
N PRO A 66 3.78 -12.43 -2.76
CA PRO A 66 5.02 -11.70 -2.65
C PRO A 66 6.14 -12.40 -3.42
N GLU A 67 6.87 -11.64 -4.23
CA GLU A 67 8.08 -12.13 -4.90
C GLU A 67 9.27 -11.97 -3.98
N ASN A 68 9.99 -13.07 -3.73
CA ASN A 68 11.13 -13.09 -2.81
C ASN A 68 10.77 -12.47 -1.43
N GLY A 69 9.55 -12.71 -0.95
CA GLY A 69 9.07 -12.21 0.34
C GLY A 69 8.68 -10.72 0.35
N THR A 70 8.50 -10.10 -0.82
CA THR A 70 8.14 -8.67 -0.94
C THR A 70 6.97 -8.48 -1.91
N TYR A 71 5.96 -7.71 -1.51
CA TYR A 71 4.94 -7.21 -2.44
C TYR A 71 5.47 -5.97 -3.17
N ARG A 72 5.30 -5.93 -4.49
CA ARG A 72 5.67 -4.80 -5.34
C ARG A 72 4.41 -4.13 -5.89
N LEU A 73 4.02 -2.98 -5.34
CA LEU A 73 2.77 -2.32 -5.67
C LEU A 73 3.01 -0.89 -6.15
N VAL A 74 2.36 -0.47 -7.24
CA VAL A 74 2.46 0.91 -7.75
C VAL A 74 1.27 1.73 -7.24
N VAL A 75 1.51 2.95 -6.75
CA VAL A 75 0.45 3.95 -6.61
C VAL A 75 0.40 4.82 -7.87
N GLY A 76 -0.80 5.06 -8.38
CA GLY A 76 -1.02 6.02 -9.45
C GLY A 76 -0.74 7.45 -8.97
N GLY A 77 -0.16 8.28 -9.85
CA GLY A 77 0.03 9.70 -9.56
C GLY A 77 -1.29 10.42 -9.30
N ALA A 78 -1.22 11.50 -8.52
CA ALA A 78 -2.32 12.41 -8.26
C ALA A 78 -2.68 13.23 -9.51
N GLU A 79 -3.95 13.61 -9.63
CA GLU A 79 -4.34 14.66 -10.57
C GLU A 79 -3.95 16.03 -10.01
N CYS A 80 -2.94 16.66 -10.61
CA CYS A 80 -2.37 17.92 -10.15
C CYS A 80 -2.66 19.07 -11.12
N ASN A 81 -3.90 19.16 -11.59
CA ASN A 81 -4.37 20.19 -12.54
C ASN A 81 -5.04 21.40 -11.86
N ASP A 82 -5.12 21.42 -10.52
CA ASP A 82 -5.67 22.57 -9.80
C ASP A 82 -4.68 23.76 -9.83
N PRO A 83 -5.09 24.94 -10.35
CA PRO A 83 -4.19 26.07 -10.52
C PRO A 83 -3.79 26.76 -9.21
N ALA A 84 -4.51 26.56 -8.11
CA ALA A 84 -4.25 27.20 -6.83
C ALA A 84 -3.52 26.27 -5.85
N PHE A 85 -3.80 24.97 -5.89
CA PHE A 85 -3.35 23.99 -4.91
C PHE A 85 -2.51 22.86 -5.50
N GLY A 86 -2.41 22.75 -6.84
CA GLY A 86 -1.70 21.65 -7.50
C GLY A 86 -2.40 20.32 -7.26
N CYS A 87 -1.76 19.43 -6.51
CA CYS A 87 -2.30 18.10 -6.17
C CYS A 87 -3.28 18.19 -4.98
N LEU A 88 -4.46 18.77 -5.20
CA LEU A 88 -5.47 18.97 -4.15
C LEU A 88 -5.98 17.64 -3.58
N ILE A 89 -6.14 16.64 -4.44
CA ILE A 89 -6.51 15.27 -4.09
C ILE A 89 -5.32 14.38 -4.43
N GLY A 90 -4.94 13.48 -3.51
CA GLY A 90 -3.90 12.49 -3.79
C GLY A 90 -4.29 11.51 -4.90
N GLY A 91 -3.34 10.69 -5.33
CA GLY A 91 -3.60 9.61 -6.27
C GLY A 91 -4.62 8.60 -5.75
N GLU A 92 -5.13 7.73 -6.63
CA GLU A 92 -6.07 6.68 -6.24
C GLU A 92 -5.44 5.80 -5.14
N PRO A 93 -6.06 5.70 -3.95
CA PRO A 93 -5.55 4.84 -2.90
C PRO A 93 -5.83 3.37 -3.20
N TRP A 94 -4.96 2.50 -2.72
CA TRP A 94 -5.26 1.07 -2.61
C TRP A 94 -5.11 0.60 -1.17
N LEU A 95 -5.72 -0.55 -0.87
CA LEU A 95 -5.52 -1.29 0.37
C LEU A 95 -4.91 -2.65 0.08
N LEU A 96 -3.81 -3.00 0.73
CA LEU A 96 -3.25 -4.35 0.70
C LEU A 96 -3.50 -5.01 2.06
N VAL A 97 -4.26 -6.10 2.06
CA VAL A 97 -4.70 -6.81 3.27
C VAL A 97 -3.97 -8.14 3.39
N GLU A 98 -3.12 -8.25 4.42
CA GLU A 98 -2.52 -9.51 4.86
C GLU A 98 -3.39 -10.11 5.98
N GLU A 99 -3.93 -11.31 5.76
CA GLU A 99 -4.71 -12.07 6.75
C GLU A 99 -3.92 -13.24 7.31
N GLY A 100 -4.25 -13.67 8.53
CA GLY A 100 -3.55 -14.79 9.18
C GLY A 100 -2.15 -14.41 9.64
N VAL A 101 -1.90 -13.12 9.87
CA VAL A 101 -0.63 -12.65 10.42
C VAL A 101 -0.53 -13.09 11.88
N ASP A 102 0.56 -13.77 12.23
CA ASP A 102 0.83 -14.22 13.61
C ASP A 102 1.30 -13.06 14.50
N ASP A 103 0.59 -12.84 15.61
CA ASP A 103 0.90 -11.81 16.61
C ASP A 103 1.26 -10.40 16.05
N PRO A 104 0.44 -9.84 15.16
CA PRO A 104 0.74 -8.61 14.42
C PRO A 104 0.88 -7.37 15.31
N LEU A 105 0.37 -7.41 16.54
CA LEU A 105 0.44 -6.30 17.49
C LEU A 105 1.84 -6.14 18.10
N ASN A 106 2.60 -7.23 18.17
CA ASN A 106 3.97 -7.23 18.70
C ASN A 106 5.03 -7.23 17.59
N GLN A 107 4.62 -7.34 16.32
CA GLN A 107 5.53 -7.22 15.20
C GLN A 107 5.93 -5.76 14.94
N PRO A 108 7.21 -5.50 14.59
CA PRO A 108 7.63 -4.18 14.18
C PRO A 108 6.94 -3.75 12.88
N ALA A 109 6.98 -2.44 12.62
CA ALA A 109 6.63 -1.94 11.31
C ALA A 109 7.53 -2.56 10.23
N PRO A 110 6.99 -2.93 9.06
CA PRO A 110 7.84 -3.38 7.98
C PRO A 110 8.61 -2.18 7.44
N ASP A 111 9.87 -2.41 7.07
CA ASP A 111 10.68 -1.42 6.37
C ASP A 111 10.19 -1.32 4.92
N VAL A 112 9.35 -0.32 4.63
CA VAL A 112 8.73 -0.16 3.32
C VAL A 112 9.58 0.79 2.49
N THR A 113 10.17 0.26 1.42
CA THR A 113 10.92 1.07 0.47
C THR A 113 9.98 1.68 -0.55
N VAL A 114 10.22 2.95 -0.89
CA VAL A 114 9.49 3.68 -1.92
C VAL A 114 10.46 4.09 -3.01
N GLU A 115 10.16 3.69 -4.23
CA GLU A 115 10.90 4.06 -5.45
C GLU A 115 10.05 4.98 -6.31
N SER A 116 10.65 5.98 -6.95
CA SER A 116 9.94 6.79 -7.95
C SER A 116 9.64 5.96 -9.19
N GLY A 117 8.47 6.18 -9.81
CA GLY A 117 8.05 5.48 -11.01
C GLY A 117 7.28 4.19 -10.74
N GLY A 118 6.96 3.50 -11.83
CA GLY A 118 6.13 2.29 -11.85
C GLY A 118 5.08 2.39 -12.96
N THR A 119 4.64 1.24 -13.45
CA THR A 119 3.64 1.17 -14.53
C THR A 119 2.35 0.59 -13.95
N LEU A 120 1.21 1.23 -14.26
CA LEU A 120 -0.11 0.72 -13.94
C LEU A 120 -0.58 -0.31 -15.01
N PRO A 121 -1.48 -1.25 -14.68
CA PRO A 121 -2.18 -1.40 -13.41
C PRO A 121 -1.32 -2.01 -12.29
N THR A 122 -1.80 -1.87 -11.05
CA THR A 122 -1.23 -2.48 -9.83
C THR A 122 -2.08 -3.66 -9.37
N PRO A 123 -1.49 -4.78 -8.95
CA PRO A 123 -0.07 -5.11 -9.09
C PRO A 123 0.32 -5.24 -10.57
N ASP A 124 1.62 -5.33 -10.86
CA ASP A 124 2.08 -5.67 -12.21
C ASP A 124 1.31 -6.93 -12.68
N PRO A 125 0.68 -6.95 -13.87
CA PRO A 125 -0.05 -8.11 -14.37
C PRO A 125 0.74 -9.43 -14.32
N ALA A 126 2.07 -9.38 -14.33
CA ALA A 126 2.92 -10.55 -14.16
C ALA A 126 2.85 -11.19 -12.76
N GLN A 127 2.35 -10.47 -11.76
CA GLN A 127 2.25 -10.88 -10.34
C GLN A 127 0.85 -11.35 -9.93
N VAL A 128 -0.10 -11.39 -10.87
CA VAL A 128 -1.47 -11.85 -10.63
C VAL A 128 -1.58 -13.34 -10.97
N LEU A 129 -2.13 -14.15 -10.07
CA LEU A 129 -2.46 -15.55 -10.36
C LEU A 129 -3.47 -15.65 -11.53
N PRO A 130 -3.36 -16.66 -12.41
CA PRO A 130 -4.38 -16.95 -13.42
C PRO A 130 -5.72 -17.44 -12.83
#